data_AF-A0A0F9UXQ9-F1
#
_entry.id   AF-A0A0F9UXQ9-F1
#
_cell.length_a   1.000
_cell.length_b   1.000
_cell.length_c   1.000
_cell.angle_alpha   90.00
_cell.angle_beta   90.00
_cell.angle_gamma   90.00
#
_symmetry.space_group_name_H-M   'P 1'
#
loop_
_entity.id
_entity.type
_entity.pdbx_description
1 polymer ?
#
loop_
_entity_poly.entity_id
_entity_poly.type
_entity_poly.pdbx_seq_one_letter_code
_entity_poly.pdbx_strand_id
1 'polypeptide(L)'
;MKWSDLDSGTRSSMSQPELIQFAKDAGMVVIEADDHTLLIDIDSEAEFVLFKDRIDDLDELTDSTFIIKPSASEGEHRYIKVKMKKPFPPAERLFLQLYLGSHARREFLSFKRYCTGDGPYILLVRDDDMD
;
A
#
# COMPACT_ATOMS: atom_id res chain seq x y z
N MET A 1 -17.83 15.17 1.43
CA MET A 1 -16.41 15.54 1.56
C MET A 1 -15.65 14.59 0.66
N LYS A 2 -14.84 15.08 -0.28
CA LYS A 2 -14.08 14.20 -1.19
C LYS A 2 -12.79 13.75 -0.51
N TRP A 3 -12.26 12.59 -0.90
CA TRP A 3 -10.97 12.09 -0.40
C TRP A 3 -9.83 13.10 -0.59
N SER A 4 -9.84 13.81 -1.73
CA SER A 4 -8.92 14.90 -2.06
C SER A 4 -8.94 16.06 -1.07
N ASP A 5 -10.01 16.22 -0.30
CA ASP A 5 -10.21 17.36 0.59
C ASP A 5 -9.60 17.13 1.98
N LEU A 6 -9.20 15.89 2.29
CA LEU A 6 -8.48 15.55 3.52
C LEU A 6 -6.98 15.74 3.32
N ASP A 7 -6.37 16.62 4.09
CA ASP A 7 -4.91 16.72 4.15
C ASP A 7 -4.28 15.44 4.75
N SER A 8 -2.99 15.24 4.49
CA SER A 8 -2.25 14.06 4.93
C SER A 8 -2.15 13.93 6.46
N GLY A 9 -2.26 15.03 7.19
CA GLY A 9 -2.26 15.07 8.65
C GLY A 9 -3.57 14.51 9.22
N THR A 10 -4.70 14.93 8.65
CA THR A 10 -6.05 14.50 9.04
C THR A 10 -6.26 13.02 8.76
N ARG A 11 -5.76 12.51 7.62
CA ARG A 11 -5.74 11.07 7.33
C ARG A 11 -4.87 10.28 8.31
N SER A 12 -3.78 10.88 8.79
CA SER A 12 -2.86 10.24 9.74
C SER A 12 -3.41 10.18 11.16
N SER A 13 -4.39 11.04 11.51
CA SER A 13 -5.03 11.07 12.84
C SER A 13 -6.29 10.21 12.96
N MET A 14 -6.88 9.79 11.84
CA MET A 14 -8.04 8.88 11.87
C MET A 14 -7.62 7.49 12.35
N SER A 15 -8.47 6.88 13.18
CA SER A 15 -8.39 5.45 13.46
C SER A 15 -8.63 4.64 12.17
N GLN A 16 -8.13 3.41 12.11
CA GLN A 16 -8.34 2.57 10.94
C GLN A 16 -9.84 2.35 10.60
N PRO A 17 -10.74 2.08 11.56
CA PRO A 17 -12.16 1.96 11.26
C PRO A 17 -12.77 3.23 10.64
N GLU A 18 -12.38 4.41 11.14
CA GLU A 18 -12.84 5.69 10.59
C GLU A 18 -12.33 5.90 9.16
N LEU A 19 -11.07 5.56 8.90
CA LEU A 19 -10.47 5.67 7.58
C LEU A 19 -11.13 4.74 6.56
N ILE A 20 -11.42 3.49 6.97
CA ILE A 20 -12.13 2.50 6.15
C ILE A 20 -13.54 3.00 5.82
N GLN A 21 -14.28 3.49 6.82
CA GLN A 21 -15.64 3.98 6.61
C GLN A 21 -15.65 5.19 5.68
N PHE A 22 -14.74 6.15 5.89
CA PHE A 22 -14.62 7.31 5.02
C PHE A 22 -14.29 6.91 3.58
N ALA A 23 -13.37 5.94 3.39
CA ALA A 23 -13.01 5.45 2.07
C ALA A 23 -14.22 4.80 1.36
N LYS A 24 -14.99 3.97 2.07
CA LYS A 24 -16.23 3.37 1.54
C LYS A 24 -17.26 4.44 1.16
N ASP A 25 -17.47 5.44 2.01
CA ASP A 25 -18.39 6.55 1.75
C ASP A 25 -17.95 7.40 0.55
N ALA A 26 -16.65 7.41 0.26
CA ALA A 26 -16.06 8.08 -0.90
C ALA A 26 -16.04 7.22 -2.18
N GLY A 27 -16.62 6.00 -2.16
CA GLY A 27 -16.63 5.08 -3.31
C GLY A 27 -15.27 4.47 -3.60
N MET A 28 -14.39 4.39 -2.60
CA MET A 28 -13.08 3.75 -2.73
C MET A 28 -13.16 2.28 -2.32
N VAL A 29 -12.30 1.49 -2.95
CA VAL A 29 -12.07 0.10 -2.59
C VAL A 29 -10.96 0.03 -1.54
N VAL A 30 -11.24 -0.68 -0.46
CA VAL A 30 -10.29 -0.93 0.62
C VAL A 30 -9.61 -2.27 0.34
N ILE A 31 -8.29 -2.23 0.12
CA ILE A 31 -7.46 -3.41 -0.07
C ILE A 31 -6.69 -3.63 1.23
N GLU A 32 -7.03 -4.69 1.95
CA GLU A 32 -6.28 -5.11 3.12
C GLU A 32 -5.11 -6.00 2.70
N ALA A 33 -3.94 -5.77 3.28
CA ALA A 33 -2.76 -6.59 3.01
C ALA A 33 -2.87 -7.92 3.78
N ASP A 34 -3.29 -8.99 3.10
CA ASP A 34 -3.21 -10.35 3.63
C ASP A 34 -1.75 -10.84 3.73
N ASP A 35 -1.54 -12.00 4.36
CA ASP A 35 -0.19 -12.53 4.58
C ASP A 35 0.50 -12.99 3.29
N HIS A 36 -0.18 -13.04 2.15
CA HIS A 36 0.39 -13.39 0.84
C HIS A 36 0.49 -12.18 -0.09
N THR A 37 0.27 -10.97 0.41
CA THR A 37 0.20 -9.77 -0.41
C THR A 37 1.13 -8.68 0.14
N LEU A 38 2.00 -8.17 -0.73
CA LEU A 38 2.68 -6.90 -0.52
C LEU A 38 1.92 -5.80 -1.25
N LEU A 39 1.77 -4.67 -0.55
CA LEU A 39 1.11 -3.47 -1.05
C LEU A 39 2.15 -2.35 -1.09
N ILE A 40 2.64 -2.01 -2.28
CA ILE A 40 3.73 -1.06 -2.47
C ILE A 40 3.14 0.25 -2.98
N ASP A 41 3.46 1.34 -2.31
CA ASP A 41 3.04 2.69 -2.67
C ASP A 41 4.25 3.47 -3.19
N ILE A 42 4.21 3.80 -4.47
CA ILE A 42 5.27 4.49 -5.21
C ILE A 42 4.80 5.92 -5.44
N ASP A 43 5.49 6.91 -4.89
CA ASP A 43 5.10 8.33 -5.01
C ASP A 43 5.92 9.05 -6.11
N SER A 44 6.95 8.40 -6.69
CA SER A 44 7.84 8.98 -7.71
C SER A 44 8.37 7.99 -8.76
N GLU A 45 8.80 8.50 -9.92
CA GLU A 45 9.49 7.67 -10.93
C GLU A 45 10.79 7.04 -10.41
N ALA A 46 11.52 7.71 -9.53
CA ALA A 46 12.75 7.16 -8.95
C ALA A 46 12.47 5.90 -8.10
N GLU A 47 11.42 5.93 -7.29
CA GLU A 47 10.95 4.76 -6.53
C GLU A 47 10.46 3.65 -7.47
N PHE A 48 9.80 3.99 -8.57
CA PHE A 48 9.39 3.00 -9.57
C PHE A 48 10.57 2.31 -10.26
N VAL A 49 11.66 3.04 -10.52
CA VAL A 49 12.90 2.46 -11.03
C VAL A 49 13.50 1.48 -10.02
N LEU A 50 13.51 1.83 -8.72
CA LEU A 50 13.98 0.93 -7.66
C LEU A 50 13.13 -0.34 -7.56
N PHE A 51 11.81 -0.23 -7.70
CA PHE A 51 10.93 -1.39 -7.74
C PHE A 51 11.33 -2.36 -8.87
N LYS A 52 11.46 -1.84 -10.10
CA LYS A 52 11.82 -2.65 -11.28
C LYS A 52 13.20 -3.31 -11.14
N ASP A 53 14.15 -2.61 -10.53
CA ASP A 53 15.52 -3.11 -10.34
C ASP A 53 15.58 -4.25 -9.31
N ARG A 54 14.69 -4.25 -8.33
CA ARG A 54 14.75 -5.15 -7.16
C ARG A 54 13.73 -6.26 -7.14
N ILE A 55 12.65 -6.16 -7.91
CA ILE A 55 11.58 -7.17 -7.88
C ILE A 55 12.08 -8.54 -8.34
N ASP A 56 13.04 -8.57 -9.27
CA ASP A 56 13.64 -9.80 -9.77
C ASP A 56 14.47 -10.53 -8.69
N ASP A 57 15.01 -9.81 -7.71
CA ASP A 57 15.71 -10.41 -6.55
C ASP A 57 14.76 -11.23 -5.67
N LEU A 58 13.44 -11.04 -5.82
CA LEU A 58 12.40 -11.73 -5.07
C LEU A 58 11.65 -12.80 -5.88
N ASP A 59 12.11 -13.18 -7.09
CA ASP A 59 11.39 -14.13 -7.95
C ASP A 59 11.10 -15.48 -7.23
N GLU A 60 12.01 -15.97 -6.39
CA GLU A 60 11.77 -17.17 -5.59
C GLU A 60 10.66 -17.03 -4.53
N LEU A 61 10.35 -15.78 -4.13
CA LEU A 61 9.37 -15.45 -3.09
C LEU A 61 8.03 -14.96 -3.66
N THR A 62 8.00 -14.47 -4.89
CA THR A 62 6.81 -13.86 -5.51
C THR A 62 6.23 -14.74 -6.63
N ASP A 63 4.90 -14.76 -6.75
CA ASP A 63 4.25 -15.11 -8.00
C ASP A 63 4.37 -13.87 -8.89
N SER A 64 5.01 -13.97 -10.06
CA SER A 64 5.45 -12.85 -10.93
C SER A 64 4.34 -11.94 -11.50
N THR A 65 3.16 -11.92 -10.87
CA THR A 65 2.04 -11.04 -11.20
C THR A 65 2.05 -9.84 -10.28
N PHE A 66 2.19 -8.65 -10.86
CA PHE A 66 1.95 -7.41 -10.15
C PHE A 66 0.99 -6.52 -10.93
N ILE A 67 0.11 -5.83 -10.19
CA ILE A 67 -0.85 -4.90 -10.79
C ILE A 67 -0.39 -3.49 -10.46
N ILE A 68 -0.09 -2.69 -11.49
CA ILE A 68 0.29 -1.28 -11.38
C ILE A 68 -0.95 -0.43 -11.64
N LYS A 69 -1.36 0.39 -10.67
CA LYS A 69 -2.50 1.30 -10.81
C LYS A 69 -2.09 2.73 -10.51
N PRO A 70 -2.55 3.73 -11.28
CA PRO A 70 -2.36 5.12 -10.92
C PRO A 70 -3.06 5.40 -9.57
N SER A 71 -2.49 6.29 -8.76
CA SER A 71 -3.14 6.67 -7.51
C SER A 71 -4.36 7.56 -7.74
N ALA A 72 -5.33 7.45 -6.83
CA ALA A 72 -6.51 8.30 -6.74
C ALA A 72 -6.20 9.80 -6.61
N SER A 73 -4.96 10.18 -6.25
CA SER A 73 -4.44 11.55 -6.34
C SER A 73 -3.70 11.74 -7.66
N GLU A 74 -4.17 12.67 -8.50
CA GLU A 74 -3.54 13.03 -9.79
C GLU A 74 -2.01 13.23 -9.63
N GLY A 75 -1.20 12.39 -10.30
CA GLY A 75 0.27 12.41 -10.21
C GLY A 75 0.94 11.12 -10.70
N GLU A 76 2.27 11.04 -10.56
CA GLU A 76 3.10 9.84 -10.90
C GLU A 76 2.94 8.67 -9.91
N HIS A 77 2.02 8.80 -8.96
CA HIS A 77 1.85 7.85 -7.88
C HIS A 77 1.28 6.53 -8.41
N ARG A 78 1.87 5.40 -7.99
CA ARG A 78 1.50 4.06 -8.43
C ARG A 78 1.30 3.14 -7.23
N TYR A 79 0.21 2.37 -7.26
CA TYR A 79 0.01 1.23 -6.37
C TYR A 79 0.47 -0.03 -7.08
N ILE A 80 1.32 -0.80 -6.41
CA ILE A 80 1.79 -2.10 -6.92
C ILE A 80 1.39 -3.17 -5.92
N LYS A 81 0.55 -4.11 -6.36
CA LYS A 81 0.21 -5.31 -5.59
C LYS A 81 1.12 -6.45 -6.03
N VAL A 82 1.89 -7.04 -5.12
CA VAL A 82 2.73 -8.22 -5.40
C VAL A 82 2.19 -9.42 -4.61
N LYS A 83 2.01 -10.55 -5.29
CA LYS A 83 1.56 -11.79 -4.66
C LYS A 83 2.77 -12.65 -4.26
N MET A 84 2.75 -13.15 -3.03
CA MET A 84 3.80 -13.97 -2.45
C MET A 84 3.44 -15.46 -2.54
N LYS A 85 4.45 -16.29 -2.83
CA LYS A 85 4.32 -17.76 -2.91
C LYS A 85 4.03 -18.42 -1.56
N LYS A 86 4.36 -17.74 -0.46
CA LYS A 86 4.19 -18.21 0.92
C LYS A 86 3.71 -17.05 1.81
N PRO A 87 3.12 -17.34 2.98
CA PRO A 87 2.72 -16.28 3.89
C PRO A 87 3.93 -15.61 4.54
N PHE A 88 3.85 -14.30 4.74
CA PHE A 88 4.82 -13.47 5.45
C PHE A 88 4.13 -12.69 6.58
N PRO A 89 4.72 -12.68 7.80
CA PRO A 89 4.19 -11.89 8.90
C PRO A 89 4.33 -10.38 8.61
N PRO A 90 3.53 -9.54 9.28
CA PRO A 90 3.48 -8.10 8.99
C PRO A 90 4.85 -7.41 8.96
N ALA A 91 5.73 -7.67 9.93
CA ALA A 91 7.05 -7.06 9.98
C ALA A 91 7.94 -7.39 8.75
N GLU A 92 7.90 -8.65 8.29
CA GLU A 92 8.65 -9.08 7.10
C GLU A 92 8.06 -8.46 5.84
N ARG A 93 6.73 -8.36 5.73
CA ARG A 93 6.07 -7.70 4.60
C ARG A 93 6.45 -6.23 4.49
N LEU A 94 6.45 -5.51 5.62
CA LEU A 94 6.85 -4.09 5.66
C LEU A 94 8.32 -3.91 5.25
N PHE A 95 9.21 -4.82 5.66
CA PHE A 95 10.60 -4.81 5.22
C PHE A 95 10.73 -5.03 3.70
N LEU A 96 10.01 -6.00 3.14
CA LEU A 96 10.03 -6.25 1.70
C LEU A 96 9.44 -5.08 0.91
N GLN A 97 8.35 -4.47 1.39
CA GLN A 97 7.77 -3.27 0.79
C GLN A 97 8.77 -2.11 0.77
N LEU A 98 9.46 -1.86 1.89
CA LEU A 98 10.53 -0.84 1.97
C LEU A 98 11.67 -1.15 0.99
N TYR A 99 12.11 -2.40 0.94
CA TYR A 99 13.17 -2.84 0.03
C TYR A 99 12.78 -2.61 -1.44
N LEU A 100 11.52 -2.87 -1.79
CA LEU A 100 10.98 -2.64 -3.14
C LEU A 100 10.68 -1.16 -3.46
N GLY A 101 11.02 -0.24 -2.56
CA GLY A 101 10.90 1.20 -2.81
C GLY A 101 9.57 1.81 -2.36
N SER A 102 8.79 1.13 -1.52
CA SER A 102 7.59 1.73 -0.92
C SER A 102 7.93 2.93 -0.05
N HIS A 103 7.02 3.91 0.01
CA HIS A 103 7.23 5.15 0.74
C HIS A 103 7.46 4.94 2.26
N ALA A 104 8.69 5.21 2.71
CA ALA A 104 9.16 4.83 4.05
C ALA A 104 8.31 5.36 5.22
N ARG A 105 7.78 6.58 5.11
CA ARG A 105 6.91 7.15 6.16
C ARG A 105 5.63 6.32 6.33
N ARG A 106 5.07 5.79 5.25
CA ARG A 106 3.82 5.01 5.28
C ARG A 106 4.09 3.66 5.94
N GLU A 107 5.17 3.01 5.54
CA GLU A 107 5.59 1.73 6.13
C GLU A 107 5.90 1.84 7.62
N PHE A 108 6.54 2.93 8.04
CA PHE A 108 6.74 3.21 9.46
C PHE A 108 5.42 3.37 10.23
N LEU A 109 4.44 4.06 9.66
CA LEU A 109 3.11 4.18 10.28
C LEU A 109 2.40 2.84 10.38
N SER A 110 2.53 1.99 9.34
CA SER A 110 2.02 0.62 9.34
C SER A 110 2.69 -0.24 10.42
N PHE A 111 4.01 -0.13 10.55
CA PHE A 111 4.76 -0.82 11.60
C PHE A 111 4.30 -0.38 12.99
N LYS A 112 4.13 0.93 13.20
CA LYS A 112 3.62 1.47 14.46
C LYS A 112 2.25 0.89 14.80
N ARG A 113 1.32 0.86 13.83
CA ARG A 113 -0.03 0.29 14.03
C ARG A 113 0.02 -1.19 14.38
N TYR A 114 0.90 -1.94 13.71
CA TYR A 114 1.14 -3.34 14.05
C TYR A 114 1.62 -3.49 15.50
N CYS A 115 2.58 -2.67 15.94
CA CYS A 115 3.08 -2.70 17.32
C CYS A 115 2.02 -2.28 18.36
N THR A 116 1.08 -1.40 18.02
CA THR A 116 0.03 -0.94 18.93
C THR A 116 -1.25 -1.79 18.89
N GLY A 117 -1.35 -2.75 17.96
CA GLY A 117 -2.55 -3.56 17.76
C GLY A 117 -3.67 -2.83 17.00
N ASP A 118 -3.38 -1.69 16.38
CA ASP A 118 -4.33 -0.87 15.61
C ASP A 118 -4.60 -1.41 14.19
N GLY A 119 -4.43 -2.72 13.99
CA GLY A 119 -4.78 -3.47 12.77
C GLY A 119 -3.78 -3.38 11.60
N PRO A 120 -4.05 -4.12 10.50
CA PRO A 120 -3.13 -4.24 9.37
C PRO A 120 -3.13 -3.00 8.47
N TYR A 121 -2.12 -2.88 7.62
CA TYR A 121 -2.08 -1.84 6.59
C TYR A 121 -3.19 -2.03 5.54
N ILE A 122 -3.79 -0.92 5.11
CA ILE A 122 -4.79 -0.88 4.05
C ILE A 122 -4.35 0.08 2.96
N LEU A 123 -4.50 -0.35 1.71
CA LEU A 123 -4.51 0.55 0.56
C LEU A 123 -5.92 0.96 0.21
N LEU A 124 -6.03 2.18 -0.30
CA LEU A 124 -7.30 2.78 -0.70
C LEU A 124 -7.16 3.16 -2.17
N VAL A 125 -7.91 2.49 -3.02
CA VAL A 125 -7.89 2.68 -4.49
C VAL A 125 -9.29 3.07 -4.97
N ARG A 126 -9.43 3.74 -6.12
CA ARG A 126 -10.78 3.98 -6.68
C ARG A 126 -11.28 2.72 -7.36
N ASP A 127 -12.59 2.53 -7.38
CA ASP A 127 -13.22 1.35 -7.99
C ASP A 127 -12.92 1.25 -9.49
N ASP A 128 -12.86 2.39 -10.19
CA ASP A 128 -12.50 2.48 -11.62
C ASP A 128 -11.06 2.02 -11.92
N ASP A 129 -10.20 1.92 -10.90
CA ASP A 129 -8.84 1.42 -11.06
C ASP A 129 -8.82 -0.11 -11.01
N MET A 130 -9.92 -0.81 -10.66
CA MET A 130 -9.93 -2.24 -10.29
C MET A 130 -9.86 -3.26 -11.44
N ASP A 131 -9.98 -2.85 -12.69
CA ASP A 131 -9.97 -3.71 -13.89
C ASP A 131 -8.57 -4.09 -14.41
#